data_AF-A0A1F7N1C5-F1
#
_entry.id   AF-A0A1F7N1C5-F1
#
_cell.length_a   1.000
_cell.length_b   1.000
_cell.length_c   1.000
_cell.angle_alpha   90.00
_cell.angle_beta   90.00
_cell.angle_gamma   90.00
#
_symmetry.space_group_name_H-M   'P 1'
#
loop_
_entity.id
_entity.type
_entity.pdbx_description
1 polymer ?
#
loop_
_entity_poly.entity_id
_entity_poly.type
_entity_poly.pdbx_seq_one_letter_code
_entity_poly.pdbx_strand_id
1 'polypeptide(L)'
;MTDQGLDQRLAALEARLGRLEGLLARVTDTLERSAPDPEAVKRGIQEWVTEYVSVRLQQLVPETCEHPAGEAAAATARGPVLPGTGIRCTEEVLHRLGRIPIPFVRQMVTQRVAETARAEQVALVDVTFFERAATF
;
A
#
# COMPACT_ATOMS: atom_id res chain seq x y z
N MET A 1 31.56 4.94 66.83
CA MET A 1 30.08 4.91 66.85
C MET A 1 29.44 5.68 65.68
N THR A 2 30.14 6.63 65.05
CA THR A 2 29.66 7.36 63.86
C THR A 2 29.70 6.54 62.56
N ASP A 3 30.67 5.64 62.39
CA ASP A 3 30.81 4.81 61.18
C ASP A 3 29.63 3.88 60.94
N GLN A 4 29.13 3.19 61.98
CA GLN A 4 27.97 2.30 61.84
C GLN A 4 26.71 3.02 61.36
N GLY A 5 26.53 4.30 61.71
CA GLY A 5 25.42 5.10 61.22
C GLY A 5 25.60 5.59 59.78
N LEU A 6 26.84 5.80 59.34
CA LEU A 6 27.16 6.13 57.96
C LEU A 6 26.96 4.92 57.05
N ASP A 7 27.43 3.74 57.44
CA ASP A 7 27.28 2.50 56.67
C ASP A 7 25.81 2.14 56.46
N GLN A 8 24.97 2.28 57.49
CA GLN A 8 23.53 2.05 57.38
C GLN A 8 22.84 3.03 56.41
N ARG A 9 23.25 4.30 56.43
CA ARG A 9 22.72 5.32 55.50
C ARG A 9 23.17 5.03 54.07
N LEU A 10 24.40 4.60 53.88
CA LEU A 10 24.97 4.28 52.58
C LEU A 10 24.28 3.05 51.98
N ALA A 11 24.11 1.98 52.76
CA ALA A 11 23.35 0.79 52.35
C ALA A 11 21.88 1.11 52.00
N ALA A 12 21.24 2.00 52.76
CA ALA A 12 19.86 2.43 52.46
C ALA A 12 19.76 3.23 51.15
N LEU A 13 20.77 4.05 50.84
CA LEU A 13 20.87 4.77 49.57
C LEU A 13 21.14 3.83 48.40
N GLU A 14 22.07 2.89 48.54
CA GLU A 14 22.36 1.87 47.51
C GLU A 14 21.13 1.01 47.21
N ALA A 15 20.42 0.55 48.24
CA ALA A 15 19.18 -0.21 48.06
C ALA A 15 18.09 0.62 47.35
N ARG A 16 18.06 1.94 47.59
CA ARG A 16 17.11 2.85 46.93
C ARG A 16 17.53 3.13 45.49
N LEU A 17 18.83 3.24 45.21
CA LEU A 17 19.38 3.38 43.87
C LEU A 17 19.07 2.14 43.02
N GLY A 18 19.34 0.94 43.53
CA GLY A 18 19.05 -0.31 42.82
C GLY A 18 17.56 -0.50 42.51
N ARG A 19 16.66 -0.01 43.39
CA ARG A 19 15.22 0.02 43.09
C ARG A 19 14.88 0.97 41.94
N LEU A 20 15.50 2.15 41.89
CA LEU A 20 15.28 3.11 40.80
C LEU A 20 15.81 2.59 39.47
N GLU A 21 17.00 1.99 39.47
CA GLU A 21 17.58 1.35 38.28
C GLU A 21 16.68 0.23 37.75
N GLY A 22 16.14 -0.61 38.64
CA GLY A 22 15.20 -1.66 38.24
C GLY A 22 13.88 -1.12 37.67
N LEU A 23 13.38 0.02 38.19
CA LEU A 23 12.20 0.68 37.62
C LEU A 23 12.47 1.29 36.25
N LEU A 24 13.62 1.96 36.09
CA LEU A 24 14.03 2.53 34.80
C LEU A 24 14.18 1.44 33.74
N ALA A 25 14.84 0.32 34.06
CA ALA A 25 14.97 -0.81 33.15
C ALA A 25 13.61 -1.35 32.69
N ARG A 26 12.64 -1.48 33.60
CA ARG A 26 11.27 -1.92 33.28
C ARG A 26 10.52 -0.93 32.39
N VAL A 27 10.68 0.37 32.64
CA VAL A 27 10.06 1.42 31.82
C VAL A 27 10.64 1.37 30.40
N THR A 28 11.96 1.29 30.25
CA THR A 28 12.61 1.18 28.94
C THR A 28 12.14 -0.05 28.18
N ASP A 29 12.13 -1.23 28.79
CA ASP A 29 11.66 -2.47 28.18
C ASP A 29 10.16 -2.40 27.80
N THR A 30 9.33 -1.74 28.62
CA THR A 30 7.92 -1.52 28.28
C THR A 30 7.77 -0.59 27.09
N LEU A 31 8.58 0.47 26.99
CA LEU A 31 8.55 1.42 25.88
C LEU A 31 9.03 0.78 24.58
N GLU A 32 10.09 -0.03 24.62
CA GLU A 32 10.59 -0.78 23.48
C GLU A 32 9.55 -1.78 22.96
N ARG A 33 8.86 -2.49 23.87
CA ARG A 33 7.78 -3.42 23.50
C ARG A 33 6.50 -2.75 23.03
N SER A 34 6.24 -1.51 23.43
CA SER A 34 5.01 -0.78 23.10
C SER A 34 5.14 0.08 21.83
N ALA A 35 6.35 0.26 21.31
CA ALA A 35 6.57 1.02 20.08
C ALA A 35 5.96 0.24 18.90
N PRO A 36 4.91 0.75 18.24
CA PRO A 36 4.35 0.08 17.07
C PRO A 36 5.37 0.11 15.93
N ASP A 37 5.49 -1.00 15.20
CA ASP A 37 6.33 -1.07 14.00
C ASP A 37 5.85 -0.02 12.97
N PRO A 38 6.68 0.97 12.62
CA PRO A 38 6.29 2.04 11.72
C PRO A 38 5.89 1.53 10.33
N GLU A 39 6.49 0.45 9.83
CA GLU A 39 6.13 -0.12 8.53
C GLU A 39 4.81 -0.89 8.59
N ALA A 40 4.50 -1.55 9.72
CA ALA A 40 3.19 -2.15 9.94
C ALA A 40 2.07 -1.09 10.00
N VAL A 41 2.30 0.02 10.72
CA VAL A 41 1.34 1.15 10.78
C VAL A 41 1.10 1.73 9.39
N LYS A 42 2.17 1.99 8.64
CA LYS A 42 2.09 2.51 7.26
C LYS A 42 1.30 1.59 6.34
N ARG A 43 1.53 0.27 6.42
CA ARG A 43 0.79 -0.73 5.62
C ARG A 43 -0.70 -0.72 5.97
N GLY A 44 -1.05 -0.69 7.25
CA GLY A 44 -2.44 -0.60 7.70
C GLY A 44 -3.14 0.68 7.23
N ILE A 45 -2.44 1.82 7.24
CA ILE A 45 -2.96 3.08 6.69
C ILE A 45 -3.19 2.95 5.18
N GLN A 46 -2.24 2.36 4.43
CA GLN A 46 -2.38 2.17 2.99
C GLN A 46 -3.56 1.28 2.63
N GLU A 47 -3.77 0.19 3.36
CA GLU A 47 -4.91 -0.71 3.20
C GLU A 47 -6.23 0.02 3.47
N TRP A 48 -6.31 0.75 4.59
CA TRP A 48 -7.50 1.51 4.95
C TRP A 48 -7.85 2.61 3.94
N VAL A 49 -6.85 3.39 3.49
CA VAL A 49 -7.06 4.42 2.46
C VAL A 49 -7.53 3.79 1.15
N THR A 50 -6.95 2.65 0.77
CA THR A 50 -7.33 1.92 -0.44
C THR A 50 -8.79 1.48 -0.38
N GLU A 51 -9.22 0.92 0.76
CA GLU A 51 -10.61 0.53 0.99
C GLU A 51 -11.55 1.74 0.95
N TYR A 52 -11.22 2.80 1.70
CA TYR A 52 -12.02 4.02 1.77
C TYR A 52 -12.23 4.66 0.39
N VAL A 53 -11.16 4.85 -0.38
CA VAL A 53 -11.23 5.45 -1.72
C VAL A 53 -12.01 4.55 -2.67
N SER A 54 -11.85 3.22 -2.59
CA SER A 54 -12.63 2.28 -3.40
C SER A 54 -14.13 2.45 -3.17
N VAL A 55 -14.57 2.50 -1.90
CA VAL A 55 -15.98 2.73 -1.54
C VAL A 55 -16.45 4.10 -2.01
N ARG A 56 -15.64 5.15 -1.82
CA ARG A 56 -16.03 6.50 -2.19
C ARG A 56 -16.15 6.68 -3.71
N LEU A 57 -15.29 6.03 -4.49
CA LEU A 57 -15.37 6.05 -5.95
C LEU A 57 -16.60 5.31 -6.47
N GLN A 58 -16.99 4.17 -5.88
CA GLN A 58 -18.23 3.47 -6.24
C GLN A 58 -19.46 4.37 -6.10
N GLN A 59 -19.47 5.28 -5.12
CA GLN A 59 -20.57 6.24 -4.92
C GLN A 59 -20.57 7.39 -5.93
N LEU A 60 -19.46 7.63 -6.64
CA LEU A 60 -19.30 8.71 -7.61
C LEU A 60 -19.55 8.25 -9.05
N VAL A 61 -19.66 6.95 -9.31
CA VAL A 61 -19.94 6.41 -10.64
C VAL A 61 -21.45 6.43 -10.90
N PRO A 62 -21.93 7.13 -11.94
CA PRO A 62 -23.32 7.02 -12.38
C PRO A 62 -23.64 5.57 -12.80
N GLU A 63 -24.86 5.11 -12.55
CA GLU A 63 -25.36 3.77 -12.91
C GLU A 63 -25.26 3.41 -14.41
N THR A 64 -24.81 4.34 -15.26
CA THR A 64 -24.67 4.18 -16.72
C THR A 64 -23.26 3.87 -17.20
N CYS A 65 -22.26 3.71 -16.32
CA CYS A 65 -20.98 3.14 -16.73
C CYS A 65 -21.13 1.64 -16.99
N GLU A 66 -21.58 1.28 -18.19
CA GLU A 66 -21.60 -0.09 -18.69
C GLU A 66 -20.16 -0.60 -18.83
N HIS A 67 -19.72 -1.42 -17.88
CA HIS A 67 -18.48 -2.16 -17.99
C HIS A 67 -18.82 -3.48 -18.71
N PRO A 68 -18.43 -3.67 -19.97
CA PRO A 68 -18.76 -4.91 -20.68
C PRO A 68 -18.13 -6.09 -19.94
N ALA A 69 -18.98 -6.94 -19.38
CA ALA A 69 -18.60 -8.19 -18.76
C ALA A 69 -18.36 -9.23 -19.86
N GLY A 70 -17.10 -9.63 -20.03
CA GLY A 70 -16.73 -10.94 -20.53
C GLY A 70 -16.80 -11.16 -22.04
N GLU A 71 -15.65 -11.06 -22.69
CA GLU A 71 -15.30 -11.93 -23.83
C GLU A 71 -13.94 -12.58 -23.54
N ALA A 72 -13.98 -13.57 -22.64
CA ALA A 72 -12.87 -14.49 -22.40
C ALA A 72 -12.89 -15.61 -23.46
N ALA A 73 -12.61 -15.28 -24.73
CA ALA A 73 -12.37 -16.29 -25.76
C ALA A 73 -11.63 -15.68 -26.96
N ALA A 74 -10.31 -15.91 -27.02
CA ALA A 74 -9.41 -15.91 -28.20
C ALA A 74 -8.16 -15.03 -28.04
N ALA A 75 -7.20 -15.44 -27.21
CA ALA A 75 -5.90 -14.77 -27.16
C ALA A 75 -4.74 -15.73 -26.89
N THR A 76 -4.62 -16.81 -27.67
CA THR A 76 -3.50 -17.78 -27.51
C THR A 76 -2.44 -17.69 -28.62
N ALA A 77 -2.28 -16.54 -29.31
CA ALA A 77 -1.29 -16.46 -30.39
C ALA A 77 -0.51 -15.14 -30.55
N ARG A 78 -0.76 -14.06 -29.79
CA ARG A 78 -0.11 -12.76 -30.04
C ARG A 78 0.12 -11.91 -28.78
N GLY A 79 1.08 -12.30 -27.94
CA GLY A 79 1.66 -11.42 -26.90
C GLY A 79 0.71 -10.97 -25.79
N PRO A 80 1.20 -10.13 -24.86
CA PRO A 80 0.39 -9.64 -23.73
C PRO A 80 -0.74 -8.72 -24.22
N VAL A 81 -1.92 -8.85 -23.61
CA VAL A 81 -3.11 -8.02 -23.91
C VAL A 81 -3.62 -7.34 -22.66
N LEU A 82 -4.16 -6.13 -22.83
CA LEU A 82 -4.82 -5.38 -21.76
C LEU A 82 -6.00 -6.21 -21.20
N PRO A 83 -6.11 -6.39 -19.87
CA PRO A 83 -7.13 -7.22 -19.26
C PRO A 83 -8.55 -6.83 -19.71
N GLY A 84 -9.32 -7.79 -20.22
CA GLY A 84 -10.73 -7.61 -20.58
C GLY A 84 -11.00 -6.77 -21.84
N THR A 85 -9.99 -6.41 -22.65
CA THR A 85 -10.20 -5.52 -23.81
C THR A 85 -9.69 -6.04 -25.15
N GLY A 86 -8.86 -7.10 -25.15
CA GLY A 86 -8.26 -7.69 -26.35
C GLY A 86 -7.18 -6.83 -27.04
N ILE A 87 -6.90 -5.63 -26.51
CA ILE A 87 -5.89 -4.70 -27.03
C ILE A 87 -4.49 -5.22 -26.70
N ARG A 88 -3.62 -5.34 -27.71
CA ARG A 88 -2.23 -5.77 -27.51
C ARG A 88 -1.44 -4.70 -26.77
N CYS A 89 -0.61 -5.14 -25.84
CA CYS A 89 0.26 -4.26 -25.07
C CYS A 89 1.64 -4.90 -24.87
N THR A 90 2.60 -4.11 -24.39
CA THR A 90 3.91 -4.60 -23.96
C THR A 90 3.84 -5.16 -22.53
N GLU A 91 4.76 -6.07 -22.18
CA GLU A 91 4.83 -6.64 -20.83
C GLU A 91 5.03 -5.58 -19.74
N GLU A 92 5.82 -4.55 -20.06
CA GLU A 92 6.06 -3.40 -19.17
C GLU A 92 4.77 -2.63 -18.85
N VAL A 93 3.82 -2.56 -19.79
CA VAL A 93 2.50 -1.95 -19.54
C VAL A 93 1.68 -2.78 -18.56
N LEU A 94 1.71 -4.12 -18.68
CA LEU A 94 1.04 -5.00 -17.70
C LEU A 94 1.66 -4.87 -16.32
N HIS A 95 2.99 -4.82 -16.23
CA HIS A 95 3.69 -4.63 -14.97
C HIS A 95 3.30 -3.30 -14.31
N ARG A 96 3.22 -2.20 -15.08
CA ARG A 96 2.79 -0.89 -14.58
C ARG A 96 1.34 -0.85 -14.15
N LEU A 97 0.43 -1.49 -14.90
CA LEU A 97 -0.96 -1.66 -14.48
C LEU A 97 -1.06 -2.43 -13.17
N GLY A 98 -0.27 -3.50 -13.00
CA GLY A 98 -0.21 -4.30 -11.78
C GLY A 98 0.24 -3.51 -10.55
N ARG A 99 1.06 -2.46 -10.74
CA ARG A 99 1.51 -1.57 -9.66
C ARG A 99 0.44 -0.58 -9.17
N ILE A 100 -0.67 -0.43 -9.87
CA ILE A 100 -1.79 0.41 -9.42
C ILE A 100 -2.51 -0.33 -8.28
N PRO A 101 -2.44 0.18 -7.03
CA PRO A 101 -2.88 -0.58 -5.85
C PRO A 101 -4.40 -0.68 -5.78
N ILE A 102 -5.12 0.36 -6.23
CA ILE A 102 -6.58 0.42 -6.15
C ILE A 102 -7.17 -0.34 -7.36
N PRO A 103 -7.88 -1.47 -7.17
CA PRO A 103 -8.38 -2.29 -8.27
C PRO A 103 -9.30 -1.53 -9.23
N PHE A 104 -10.15 -0.66 -8.70
CA PHE A 104 -11.03 0.18 -9.51
C PHE A 104 -10.25 1.15 -10.40
N VAL A 105 -9.24 1.84 -9.87
CA VAL A 105 -8.40 2.74 -10.67
C VAL A 105 -7.66 1.97 -11.75
N ARG A 106 -7.18 0.76 -11.44
CA ARG A 106 -6.55 -0.13 -12.42
C ARG A 106 -7.50 -0.48 -13.56
N GLN A 107 -8.74 -0.83 -13.26
CA GLN A 107 -9.77 -1.12 -14.27
C GLN A 107 -10.11 0.12 -15.09
N MET A 108 -10.31 1.27 -14.44
CA MET A 108 -10.58 2.56 -15.08
C MET A 108 -9.46 2.95 -16.06
N VAL A 109 -8.19 2.89 -15.62
CA VAL A 109 -7.04 3.16 -16.49
C VAL A 109 -6.97 2.17 -17.65
N THR A 110 -7.23 0.88 -17.39
CA THR A 110 -7.24 -0.15 -18.44
C THR A 110 -8.30 0.14 -19.51
N GLN A 111 -9.52 0.49 -19.10
CA GLN A 111 -10.60 0.82 -20.01
C GLN A 111 -10.29 2.10 -20.78
N ARG A 112 -9.84 3.15 -20.10
CA ARG A 112 -9.47 4.42 -20.74
C ARG A 112 -8.39 4.23 -21.80
N VAL A 113 -7.30 3.54 -21.46
CA VAL A 113 -6.22 3.25 -22.41
C VAL A 113 -6.75 2.42 -23.59
N ALA A 114 -7.63 1.46 -23.36
CA ALA A 114 -8.24 0.67 -24.42
C ALA A 114 -9.18 1.50 -25.33
N GLU A 115 -9.97 2.41 -24.76
CA GLU A 115 -10.81 3.35 -25.52
C GLU A 115 -9.97 4.28 -26.38
N THR A 116 -8.91 4.89 -25.80
CA THR A 116 -7.99 5.75 -26.54
C THR A 116 -7.26 4.97 -27.63
N ALA A 117 -6.82 3.74 -27.35
CA ALA A 117 -6.15 2.90 -28.35
C ALA A 117 -7.09 2.54 -29.51
N ARG A 118 -8.37 2.27 -29.25
CA ARG A 118 -9.38 2.05 -30.29
C ARG A 118 -9.65 3.32 -31.11
N ALA A 119 -9.77 4.47 -30.45
CA ALA A 119 -10.01 5.75 -31.10
C ALA A 119 -8.84 6.15 -32.02
N GLU A 120 -7.60 5.91 -31.59
CA GLU A 120 -6.39 6.21 -32.36
C GLU A 120 -5.92 5.05 -33.26
N GLN A 121 -6.67 3.93 -33.29
CA GLN A 121 -6.35 2.71 -34.05
C GLN A 121 -4.93 2.17 -33.82
N VAL A 122 -4.46 2.24 -32.57
CA VAL A 122 -3.12 1.79 -32.21
C VAL A 122 -3.05 0.26 -32.13
N ALA A 123 -2.11 -0.32 -32.86
CA ALA A 123 -1.97 -1.79 -32.94
C ALA A 123 -1.28 -2.43 -31.73
N LEU A 124 -0.45 -1.67 -30.99
CA LEU A 124 0.29 -2.12 -29.82
C LEU A 124 0.44 -0.96 -28.83
N VAL A 125 -0.06 -1.14 -27.61
CA VAL A 125 0.12 -0.18 -26.51
C VAL A 125 1.49 -0.38 -25.88
N ASP A 126 2.37 0.58 -26.10
CA ASP A 126 3.65 0.68 -25.41
C ASP A 126 3.56 1.60 -24.18
N VAL A 127 4.69 1.74 -23.49
CA VAL A 127 4.78 2.54 -22.27
C VAL A 127 4.47 4.01 -22.51
N THR A 128 4.94 4.57 -23.63
CA THR A 128 4.77 5.99 -23.95
C THR A 128 3.31 6.32 -24.23
N PHE A 129 2.63 5.44 -24.96
CA PHE A 129 1.19 5.55 -25.18
C PHE A 129 0.43 5.38 -23.86
N PHE A 130 0.82 4.41 -23.04
CA PHE A 130 0.19 4.15 -21.75
C PHE A 130 0.25 5.37 -20.83
N GLU A 131 1.42 6.00 -20.67
CA GLU A 131 1.58 7.19 -19.82
C GLU A 131 0.70 8.35 -20.32
N ARG A 132 0.67 8.58 -21.63
CA ARG A 132 -0.15 9.63 -22.25
C ARG A 132 -1.64 9.37 -22.06
N ALA A 133 -2.09 8.14 -22.29
CA ALA A 133 -3.51 7.76 -22.24
C ALA A 133 -4.02 7.56 -20.80
N ALA A 134 -3.12 7.28 -19.84
CA ALA A 134 -3.44 7.11 -18.42
C ALA A 134 -3.46 8.44 -17.63
N THR A 135 -3.21 9.59 -18.29
CA THR A 135 -3.26 10.91 -17.66
C THR A 135 -4.72 11.40 -17.57
N PHE A 136 -5.10 11.91 -16.40
CA PHE A 136 -6.41 12.53 -16.11
C PHE A 136 -6.34 14.06 -16.23
#